data_AF-A0AAV0NNX2-F1
#
_entry.id   AF-A0AAV0NNX2-F1
#
_cell.length_a   1.000
_cell.length_b   1.000
_cell.length_c   1.000
_cell.angle_alpha   90.00
_cell.angle_beta   90.00
_cell.angle_gamma   90.00
#
_symmetry.space_group_name_H-M   'P 1'
#
loop_
_entity.id
_entity.type
_entity.pdbx_description
1 polymer ?
#
loop_
_entity_poly.entity_id
_entity_poly.type
_entity_poly.pdbx_seq_one_letter_code
_entity_poly.pdbx_strand_id
1 'polypeptide(L)'
;MKSNILRETDFDALLSYNRQIPNKDSVQQDTRINVPFPCECINGQLLGHVFLYPTVTGDTYDLIAGRNYANLTTVDWLRRFNSYPPNNIPDRNAVVNVTVNCSCGDSSISRGYGLFVTYPLRQGDTLESIARGSNVSADLLQRYNAGANFSSGRDLVFVPGRGDFISTLDY
;
A
#
# COMPACT_ATOMS: atom_id res chain seq x y z
N MET A 1 -3.06 0.27 9.75
CA MET A 1 -4.01 0.31 8.61
C MET A 1 -5.04 -0.79 8.81
N LYS A 2 -6.35 -0.48 8.76
CA LYS A 2 -7.42 -1.49 8.79
C LYS A 2 -7.95 -1.64 7.37
N SER A 3 -7.96 -2.86 6.84
CA SER A 3 -8.55 -3.17 5.54
C SER A 3 -9.99 -3.62 5.73
N ASN A 4 -10.90 -3.23 4.85
CA ASN A 4 -12.28 -3.74 4.83
C ASN A 4 -12.37 -5.17 4.24
N ILE A 5 -11.32 -5.67 3.59
CA ILE A 5 -11.21 -7.07 3.14
C ILE A 5 -10.84 -7.99 4.30
N LEU A 6 -10.06 -7.49 5.27
CA LEU A 6 -9.63 -8.26 6.42
C LEU A 6 -10.50 -7.92 7.63
N ARG A 7 -11.27 -8.89 8.13
CA ARG A 7 -11.87 -8.77 9.46
C ARG A 7 -10.75 -8.79 10.51
N GLU A 8 -10.92 -8.08 11.62
CA GLU A 8 -9.89 -8.00 12.69
C GLU A 8 -9.43 -9.37 13.21
N THR A 9 -10.22 -10.42 13.01
CA THR A 9 -9.95 -11.79 13.45
C THR A 9 -9.40 -12.70 12.35
N ASP A 10 -9.31 -12.24 11.09
CA ASP A 10 -8.97 -13.10 9.95
C ASP A 10 -7.47 -13.05 9.62
N PHE A 11 -6.67 -13.60 10.54
CA PHE A 11 -5.23 -13.73 10.32
C PHE A 11 -4.90 -14.71 9.18
N ASP A 12 -5.76 -15.72 8.95
CA ASP A 12 -5.56 -16.71 7.89
C ASP A 12 -5.66 -16.06 6.50
N ALA A 13 -6.61 -15.14 6.30
CA ALA A 13 -6.68 -14.35 5.09
C ALA A 13 -5.42 -13.49 4.88
N LEU A 14 -4.86 -12.86 5.93
CA LEU A 14 -3.62 -12.11 5.82
C LEU A 14 -2.41 -13.02 5.52
N LEU A 15 -2.33 -14.20 6.14
CA LEU A 15 -1.27 -15.18 5.90
C LEU A 15 -1.24 -15.70 4.47
N SER A 16 -2.39 -15.80 3.80
CA SER A 16 -2.46 -16.24 2.41
C SER A 16 -1.58 -15.40 1.47
N TYR A 17 -1.43 -14.10 1.78
CA TYR A 17 -0.55 -13.14 1.07
C TYR A 17 0.86 -13.02 1.67
N ASN A 18 1.14 -13.68 2.79
CA ASN A 18 2.35 -13.53 3.59
C ASN A 18 2.90 -14.88 4.08
N ARG A 19 2.99 -15.87 3.18
CA ARG A 19 3.43 -17.25 3.53
C ARG A 19 4.82 -17.35 4.14
N GLN A 20 5.64 -16.29 4.03
CA GLN A 20 6.94 -16.17 4.69
C GLN A 20 6.85 -15.90 6.20
N ILE A 21 5.69 -15.51 6.72
CA ILE A 21 5.47 -15.18 8.13
C ILE A 21 4.90 -16.43 8.83
N PRO A 22 5.58 -16.97 9.87
CA PRO A 22 5.17 -18.24 10.47
C PRO A 22 3.92 -18.13 11.37
N ASN A 23 3.71 -16.98 12.03
CA ASN A 23 2.54 -16.71 12.87
C ASN A 23 2.37 -15.20 13.12
N LYS A 24 1.21 -14.80 13.66
CA LYS A 24 0.87 -13.38 13.91
C LYS A 24 1.60 -12.78 15.10
N ASP A 25 2.06 -13.62 16.00
CA ASP A 25 2.58 -13.21 17.31
C ASP A 25 4.09 -12.92 17.25
N SER A 26 4.76 -13.29 16.16
CA SER A 26 6.21 -13.07 15.97
C SER A 26 6.52 -12.68 14.52
N VAL A 27 6.57 -11.36 14.28
CA VAL A 27 7.03 -10.77 13.02
C VAL A 27 8.40 -10.12 13.25
N GLN A 28 9.39 -10.53 12.47
CA GLN A 28 10.72 -9.94 12.53
C GLN A 28 10.68 -8.47 12.10
N GLN A 29 11.50 -7.64 12.75
CA GLN A 29 11.65 -6.25 12.36
C GLN A 29 12.04 -6.13 10.88
N ASP A 30 11.61 -5.05 10.24
CA ASP A 30 11.83 -4.73 8.82
C ASP A 30 11.17 -5.65 7.79
N THR A 31 10.52 -6.73 8.23
CA THR A 31 9.67 -7.58 7.38
C THR A 31 8.58 -6.74 6.69
N ARG A 32 8.47 -6.87 5.37
CA ARG A 32 7.33 -6.31 4.61
C ARG A 32 6.15 -7.27 4.68
N ILE A 33 4.99 -6.74 5.01
CA ILE A 33 3.72 -7.47 5.07
C ILE A 33 2.81 -6.94 3.96
N ASN A 34 2.32 -7.82 3.11
CA ASN A 34 1.28 -7.53 2.13
C ASN A 34 -0.06 -7.44 2.84
N VAL A 35 -0.70 -6.27 2.81
CA VAL A 35 -2.04 -6.08 3.38
C VAL A 35 -3.01 -5.91 2.21
N PRO A 36 -3.87 -6.89 1.89
CA PRO A 36 -4.87 -6.75 0.82
C PRO A 36 -5.88 -5.65 1.16
N PHE A 37 -6.24 -4.84 0.17
CA PHE A 37 -7.27 -3.81 0.25
C PHE A 37 -7.90 -3.61 -1.13
N PRO A 38 -9.14 -3.09 -1.23
CA PRO A 38 -9.80 -2.94 -2.51
C PRO A 38 -9.15 -1.81 -3.30
N CYS A 39 -9.07 -1.96 -4.62
CA CYS A 39 -8.57 -0.91 -5.49
C CYS A 39 -9.74 -0.28 -6.24
N GLU A 40 -10.03 0.99 -5.95
CA GLU A 40 -11.23 1.69 -6.41
C GLU A 40 -10.86 2.87 -7.31
N CYS A 41 -11.79 3.28 -8.17
CA CYS A 41 -11.65 4.50 -8.95
C CYS A 41 -12.19 5.70 -8.15
N ILE A 42 -11.28 6.44 -7.51
CA ILE A 42 -11.58 7.64 -6.74
C ILE A 42 -11.80 8.80 -7.72
N ASN A 43 -13.02 9.35 -7.72
CA ASN A 43 -13.45 10.48 -8.54
C ASN A 43 -13.18 10.33 -10.06
N GLY A 44 -13.14 9.09 -10.58
CA GLY A 44 -12.93 8.83 -12.01
C GLY A 44 -11.50 9.07 -12.51
N GLN A 45 -10.56 9.43 -11.63
CA GLN A 45 -9.24 9.92 -12.02
C GLN A 45 -8.08 9.16 -11.38
N LEU A 46 -8.32 8.50 -10.26
CA LEU A 46 -7.27 7.89 -9.46
C LEU A 46 -7.66 6.47 -9.06
N LEU A 47 -6.74 5.53 -9.24
CA LEU A 47 -6.85 4.21 -8.62
C LEU A 47 -6.25 4.25 -7.22
N GLY A 48 -7.08 4.01 -6.21
CA GLY A 48 -6.66 4.01 -4.82
C GLY A 48 -7.74 3.50 -3.89
N HIS A 49 -7.49 3.63 -2.60
CA HIS A 49 -8.48 3.43 -1.56
C HIS A 49 -8.32 4.47 -0.45
N VAL A 50 -9.42 4.88 0.15
CA VAL A 50 -9.43 5.85 1.25
C VAL A 50 -9.67 5.11 2.56
N PHE A 51 -8.60 4.97 3.35
CA PHE A 51 -8.70 4.47 4.72
C PHE A 51 -9.13 5.58 5.67
N LEU A 52 -9.94 5.22 6.66
CA LEU A 52 -10.31 6.13 7.75
C LEU A 52 -9.36 5.93 8.93
N TYR A 53 -8.64 6.98 9.31
CA TYR A 53 -7.72 6.98 10.44
C TYR A 53 -8.24 7.88 11.57
N PRO A 54 -8.74 7.30 12.68
CA PRO A 54 -9.10 8.08 13.87
C PRO A 54 -7.84 8.68 14.48
N THR A 55 -7.82 9.99 14.67
CA THR A 55 -6.65 10.69 15.20
C THR A 55 -6.51 10.47 16.69
N VAL A 56 -5.25 10.51 17.15
CA VAL A 56 -4.89 10.56 18.56
C VAL A 56 -4.07 11.81 18.86
N THR A 57 -4.00 12.19 20.13
CA THR A 57 -3.24 13.36 20.56
C THR A 57 -1.78 13.27 20.09
N GLY A 58 -1.32 14.30 19.38
CA GLY A 58 0.05 14.40 18.87
C GLY A 58 0.24 13.93 17.42
N ASP A 59 -0.80 13.45 16.75
CA ASP A 59 -0.70 13.09 15.33
C ASP A 59 -0.38 14.29 14.44
N THR A 60 0.50 14.05 13.48
CA THR A 60 0.79 14.96 12.37
C THR A 60 0.70 14.18 11.06
N TYR A 61 0.55 14.88 9.93
CA TYR A 61 0.55 14.20 8.63
C TYR A 61 1.86 13.46 8.36
N ASP A 62 3.00 13.96 8.85
CA ASP A 62 4.29 13.26 8.73
C ASP A 62 4.30 11.94 9.51
N LEU A 63 3.78 11.94 10.76
CA LEU A 63 3.68 10.72 11.56
C LEU A 63 2.72 9.71 10.90
N ILE A 64 1.54 10.18 10.48
CA ILE A 64 0.54 9.34 9.83
C ILE A 64 1.13 8.71 8.56
N ALA A 65 1.70 9.51 7.66
CA ALA A 65 2.24 9.02 6.40
C ALA A 65 3.47 8.12 6.60
N GLY A 66 4.48 8.62 7.32
CA GLY A 66 5.77 7.95 7.40
C GLY A 66 5.81 6.77 8.38
N ARG A 67 5.09 6.88 9.49
CA ARG A 67 5.13 5.88 10.56
C ARG A 67 3.89 4.99 10.57
N ASN A 68 2.69 5.55 10.65
CA ASN A 68 1.46 4.75 10.81
C ASN A 68 1.05 4.01 9.52
N TYR A 69 1.37 4.59 8.36
CA TYR A 69 1.12 4.02 7.04
C TYR A 69 2.40 3.65 6.27
N ALA A 70 3.57 3.70 6.91
CA ALA A 70 4.84 3.21 6.38
C ALA A 70 5.17 3.69 4.95
N ASN A 71 4.92 4.99 4.67
CA ASN A 71 5.09 5.65 3.37
C ASN A 71 4.18 5.14 2.24
N LEU A 72 3.07 4.44 2.53
CA LEU A 72 2.05 4.07 1.54
C LEU A 72 1.20 5.27 1.06
N THR A 73 1.26 6.38 1.79
CA THR A 73 0.68 7.69 1.44
C THR A 73 1.77 8.76 1.61
N THR A 74 1.53 9.96 1.08
CA THR A 74 2.39 11.14 1.33
C THR A 74 1.64 12.22 2.09
N VAL A 75 2.39 13.17 2.66
CA VAL A 75 1.81 14.37 3.28
C VAL A 75 0.97 15.18 2.29
N ASP A 76 1.39 15.26 1.02
CA ASP A 76 0.63 15.98 -0.01
C ASP A 76 -0.71 15.30 -0.30
N TRP A 77 -0.74 13.97 -0.32
CA TRP A 77 -1.99 13.20 -0.41
C TRP A 77 -2.88 13.47 0.82
N LEU A 78 -2.32 13.42 2.02
CA LEU A 78 -3.09 13.72 3.23
C LEU A 78 -3.66 15.14 3.23
N ARG A 79 -2.87 16.15 2.82
CA ARG A 79 -3.34 17.54 2.70
C ARG A 79 -4.41 17.72 1.63
N ARG A 80 -4.32 16.98 0.52
CA ARG A 80 -5.26 17.09 -0.60
C ARG A 80 -6.64 16.54 -0.26
N PHE A 81 -6.71 15.48 0.55
CA PHE A 81 -7.96 14.76 0.85
C PHE A 81 -8.56 15.08 2.23
N ASN A 82 -7.98 16.06 2.94
CA ASN A 82 -8.44 16.47 4.25
C ASN A 82 -8.43 17.99 4.38
N SER A 83 -9.35 18.53 5.17
CA SER A 83 -9.46 19.96 5.42
C SER A 83 -8.68 20.43 6.66
N TYR A 84 -8.01 19.51 7.37
CA TYR A 84 -7.29 19.87 8.60
C TYR A 84 -5.95 20.55 8.26
N PRO A 85 -5.59 21.63 8.98
CA PRO A 85 -4.29 22.25 8.80
C PRO A 85 -3.16 21.28 9.23
N PRO A 86 -2.01 21.25 8.52
CA PRO A 86 -0.94 20.27 8.77
C PRO A 86 -0.36 20.28 10.19
N ASN A 87 -0.38 21.43 10.84
CA ASN A 87 0.19 21.65 12.17
C ASN A 87 -0.85 21.55 13.29
N ASN A 88 -2.12 21.28 12.96
CA ASN A 88 -3.20 21.26 13.94
C ASN A 88 -4.33 20.33 13.46
N ILE A 89 -4.04 19.03 13.43
CA ILE A 89 -5.07 18.00 13.30
C ILE A 89 -5.79 17.91 14.65
N PRO A 90 -7.14 18.00 14.70
CA PRO A 90 -7.84 17.94 15.98
C PRO A 90 -7.56 16.63 16.71
N ASP A 91 -7.37 16.72 18.03
CA ASP A 91 -6.97 15.62 18.92
C ASP A 91 -8.16 14.79 19.42
N ARG A 92 -9.40 15.19 19.10
CA ARG A 92 -10.63 14.50 19.49
C ARG A 92 -11.61 14.39 18.32
N ASN A 93 -12.10 13.18 18.09
CA ASN A 93 -13.14 12.87 17.10
C ASN A 93 -12.83 13.28 15.65
N ALA A 94 -11.57 13.58 15.32
CA ALA A 94 -11.17 13.78 13.94
C ALA A 94 -10.81 12.45 13.28
N VAL A 95 -11.13 12.37 11.99
CA VAL A 95 -10.83 11.21 11.15
C VAL A 95 -10.09 11.72 9.93
N VAL A 96 -8.85 11.27 9.74
CA VAL A 96 -8.08 11.57 8.55
C VAL A 96 -8.40 10.54 7.47
N ASN A 97 -8.76 11.05 6.30
CA ASN A 97 -8.83 10.29 5.05
C ASN A 97 -7.42 10.00 4.57
N VAL A 98 -7.00 8.74 4.64
CA VAL A 98 -5.68 8.29 4.20
C VAL A 98 -5.81 7.59 2.86
N THR A 99 -5.44 8.28 1.79
CA THR A 99 -5.51 7.73 0.43
C THR A 99 -4.25 6.94 0.13
N VAL A 100 -4.40 5.66 -0.24
CA VAL A 100 -3.31 4.80 -0.71
C VAL A 100 -3.57 4.44 -2.17
N ASN A 101 -2.61 4.74 -3.04
CA ASN A 101 -2.73 4.41 -4.46
C ASN A 101 -2.61 2.90 -4.68
N CYS A 102 -3.19 2.43 -5.76
CA CYS A 102 -3.09 1.05 -6.22
C CYS A 102 -3.06 1.00 -7.75
N SER A 103 -2.80 -0.18 -8.30
CA SER A 103 -2.82 -0.43 -9.73
C SER A 103 -3.62 -1.69 -10.02
N CYS A 104 -4.41 -1.65 -11.10
CA CYS A 104 -5.09 -2.82 -11.66
C CYS A 104 -4.32 -3.42 -12.85
N GLY A 105 -3.11 -2.92 -13.13
CA GLY A 105 -2.29 -3.32 -14.26
C GLY A 105 -2.57 -2.55 -15.54
N ASP A 106 -1.84 -2.94 -16.58
CA ASP A 106 -1.95 -2.37 -17.93
C ASP A 106 -1.79 -3.50 -18.95
N SER A 107 -2.89 -3.80 -19.65
CA SER A 107 -2.95 -4.88 -20.64
C SER A 107 -2.05 -4.65 -21.87
N SER A 108 -1.59 -3.41 -22.11
CA SER A 108 -0.60 -3.09 -23.14
C SER A 108 0.82 -3.50 -22.72
N ILE A 109 1.07 -3.59 -21.41
CA ILE A 109 2.33 -4.06 -20.85
C ILE A 109 2.33 -5.59 -20.77
N SER A 110 1.33 -6.15 -20.10
CA SER A 110 1.09 -7.60 -20.03
C SER A 110 -0.33 -7.90 -19.58
N ARG A 111 -0.93 -8.95 -20.18
CA ARG A 111 -2.24 -9.48 -19.76
C ARG A 111 -2.13 -10.52 -18.62
N GLY A 112 -0.91 -10.87 -18.20
CA GLY A 112 -0.67 -11.90 -17.20
C GLY A 112 -0.76 -11.44 -15.74
N TYR A 113 -1.03 -10.16 -15.50
CA TYR A 113 -1.01 -9.57 -14.15
C TYR A 113 -2.22 -8.67 -13.92
N GLY A 114 -3.02 -8.99 -12.91
CA GLY A 114 -4.19 -8.20 -12.47
C GLY A 114 -4.21 -7.88 -10.98
N LEU A 115 -3.17 -8.27 -10.25
CA LEU A 115 -2.98 -7.98 -8.83
C LEU A 115 -1.64 -7.27 -8.67
N PHE A 116 -1.61 -6.15 -7.95
CA PHE A 116 -0.41 -5.36 -7.74
C PHE A 116 -0.23 -5.01 -6.26
N VAL A 117 1.02 -5.02 -5.83
CA VAL A 117 1.47 -4.53 -4.53
C VAL A 117 1.87 -3.07 -4.70
N THR A 118 1.26 -2.21 -3.90
CA THR A 118 1.72 -0.83 -3.70
C THR A 118 2.97 -0.86 -2.84
N TYR A 119 4.12 -0.56 -3.44
CA TYR A 119 5.43 -0.78 -2.85
C TYR A 119 6.16 0.55 -2.59
N PRO A 120 6.21 1.04 -1.35
CA PRO A 120 7.03 2.20 -1.01
C PRO A 120 8.50 1.78 -0.98
N LEU A 121 9.32 2.45 -1.79
CA LEU A 121 10.76 2.23 -1.86
C LEU A 121 11.41 2.63 -0.54
N ARG A 122 12.38 1.82 -0.11
CA ARG A 122 13.24 2.07 1.05
C ARG A 122 14.68 2.28 0.57
N GLN A 123 15.52 2.82 1.46
CA GLN A 123 16.95 2.87 1.21
C GLN A 123 17.51 1.47 0.96
N GLY A 124 18.33 1.33 -0.08
CA GLY A 124 18.89 0.04 -0.52
C GLY A 124 18.02 -0.75 -1.50
N ASP A 125 16.77 -0.31 -1.76
CA ASP A 125 15.98 -0.91 -2.84
C ASP A 125 16.59 -0.57 -4.21
N THR A 126 16.50 -1.54 -5.13
CA THR A 126 16.95 -1.43 -6.52
C THR A 126 15.93 -2.13 -7.41
N LEU A 127 15.93 -1.82 -8.70
CA LEU A 127 15.06 -2.51 -9.66
C LEU A 127 15.33 -4.02 -9.62
N GLU A 128 16.60 -4.42 -9.56
CA GLU A 128 17.04 -5.81 -9.57
C GLU A 128 16.68 -6.55 -8.29
N SER A 129 16.81 -5.92 -7.12
CA SER A 129 16.45 -6.56 -5.84
C SER A 129 14.95 -6.78 -5.73
N ILE A 130 14.14 -5.80 -6.16
CA ILE A 130 12.67 -5.92 -6.15
C ILE A 130 12.19 -6.92 -7.19
N ALA A 131 12.73 -6.89 -8.42
CA ALA A 131 12.43 -7.85 -9.47
C ALA A 131 12.71 -9.30 -9.01
N ARG A 132 13.87 -9.53 -8.37
CA ARG A 132 14.23 -10.84 -7.82
C ARG A 132 13.30 -11.27 -6.68
N GLY A 133 13.02 -10.39 -5.73
CA GLY A 133 12.14 -10.68 -4.59
C GLY A 133 10.69 -10.95 -5.00
N SER A 134 10.21 -10.29 -6.05
CA SER A 134 8.88 -10.53 -6.62
C SER A 134 8.87 -11.65 -7.67
N ASN A 135 10.03 -12.15 -8.10
CA ASN A 135 10.18 -13.09 -9.21
C ASN A 135 9.39 -12.61 -10.45
N VAL A 136 9.71 -11.38 -10.85
CA VAL A 136 9.26 -10.69 -12.06
C VAL A 136 10.52 -10.20 -12.79
N SER A 137 10.50 -10.08 -14.13
CA SER A 137 11.65 -9.52 -14.83
C SER A 137 11.81 -8.02 -14.54
N ALA A 138 13.06 -7.56 -14.43
CA ALA A 138 13.37 -6.14 -14.23
C ALA A 138 12.78 -5.25 -15.33
N ASP A 139 12.83 -5.71 -16.60
CA ASP A 139 12.21 -5.01 -17.73
C ASP A 139 10.70 -4.82 -17.54
N LEU A 140 9.97 -5.89 -17.18
CA LEU A 140 8.53 -5.79 -16.97
C LEU A 140 8.20 -4.84 -15.81
N LEU A 141 8.94 -4.96 -14.71
CA LEU A 141 8.77 -4.11 -13.54
C LEU A 141 9.03 -2.64 -13.88
N GLN A 142 10.06 -2.35 -14.67
CA GLN A 142 10.36 -1.00 -15.13
C GLN A 142 9.27 -0.44 -16.06
N ARG A 143 8.70 -1.27 -16.94
CA ARG A 143 7.61 -0.86 -17.84
C ARG A 143 6.35 -0.44 -17.09
N TYR A 144 5.98 -1.17 -16.02
CA TYR A 144 4.87 -0.76 -15.14
C TYR A 144 5.13 0.53 -14.36
N ASN A 145 6.39 0.91 -14.20
CA ASN A 145 6.83 2.05 -13.41
C ASN A 145 7.72 2.97 -14.26
N ALA A 146 7.24 3.33 -15.45
CA ALA A 146 8.01 4.12 -16.40
C ALA A 146 8.49 5.44 -15.77
N GLY A 147 9.80 5.68 -15.81
CA GLY A 147 10.44 6.87 -15.24
C GLY A 147 10.70 6.81 -13.72
N ALA A 148 10.29 5.74 -13.03
CA ALA A 148 10.57 5.58 -11.61
C ALA A 148 12.07 5.30 -11.37
N ASN A 149 12.64 5.99 -10.38
CA ASN A 149 13.97 5.68 -9.85
C ASN A 149 13.83 4.72 -8.65
N PHE A 150 14.02 3.43 -8.90
CA PHE A 150 13.89 2.39 -7.87
C PHE A 150 14.87 2.52 -6.70
N SER A 151 15.93 3.32 -6.85
CA SER A 151 16.91 3.59 -5.79
C SER A 151 16.73 4.95 -5.13
N SER A 152 15.58 5.61 -5.32
CA SER A 152 15.30 6.89 -4.66
C SER A 152 15.07 6.76 -3.15
N GLY A 153 14.62 5.57 -2.71
CA GLY A 153 14.31 5.26 -1.31
C GLY A 153 13.14 6.06 -0.72
N ARG A 154 12.30 6.68 -1.55
CA ARG A 154 11.17 7.52 -1.10
C ARG A 154 9.93 7.50 -1.99
N ASP A 155 10.00 6.92 -3.19
CA ASP A 155 8.86 6.87 -4.12
C ASP A 155 8.02 5.59 -3.97
N LEU A 156 6.85 5.59 -4.59
CA LEU A 156 5.93 4.46 -4.63
C LEU A 156 5.99 3.80 -6.01
N VAL A 157 6.13 2.48 -6.05
CA VAL A 157 6.09 1.68 -7.30
C VAL A 157 5.03 0.60 -7.20
N PHE A 158 4.53 0.14 -8.34
CA PHE A 158 3.56 -0.94 -8.46
C PHE A 158 4.25 -2.22 -8.92
N VAL A 159 4.29 -3.22 -8.04
CA VAL A 159 4.95 -4.50 -8.28
C VAL A 159 3.89 -5.57 -8.51
N PRO A 160 3.94 -6.38 -9.57
CA PRO A 160 2.98 -7.46 -9.74
C PRO A 160 2.96 -8.39 -8.52
N GLY A 161 1.78 -8.58 -7.95
CA GLY A 161 1.56 -9.35 -6.73
C GLY A 161 1.27 -10.83 -7.01
N ARG A 162 1.44 -11.64 -5.98
CA ARG A 162 0.94 -13.02 -5.92
C ARG A 162 -0.06 -13.11 -4.79
N GLY A 163 -1.13 -13.86 -5.02
CA GLY A 163 -2.12 -14.15 -4.00
C GLY A 163 -3.19 -15.03 -4.58
N ASP A 164 -3.82 -15.81 -3.72
CA ASP A 164 -5.04 -16.51 -4.06
C ASP A 164 -6.16 -15.47 -4.10
N PHE A 165 -6.94 -15.43 -5.18
CA PHE A 165 -8.14 -14.60 -5.20
C PHE A 165 -9.12 -15.19 -4.19
N ILE A 166 -9.20 -14.59 -3.00
CA ILE A 166 -10.31 -14.88 -2.09
C ILE A 166 -11.53 -14.20 -2.72
N SER A 167 -12.28 -14.95 -3.52
CA SER A 167 -13.58 -14.53 -4.03
C SER A 167 -14.54 -14.40 -2.85
N THR A 168 -14.54 -13.27 -2.15
CA THR A 168 -15.68 -12.90 -1.30
C THR A 168 -16.72 -12.21 -2.18
N LEU A 169 -17.33 -13.02 -3.03
CA LEU A 169 -18.67 -12.78 -3.55
C LEU A 169 -19.47 -14.05 -3.30
N ASP A 170 -19.82 -14.28 -2.04
CA ASP A 170 -21.06 -14.94 -1.74
C ASP A 170 -22.04 -13.85 -1.29
N TYR A 171 -23.14 -13.77 -2.02
CA TYR A 171 -24.24 -12.79 -1.94
C TYR A 171 -24.78 -12.57 -0.53
#